data_AF-A0A968RVH0-F1
#
_entry.id   AF-A0A968RVH0-F1
#
_cell.length_a   1.000
_cell.length_b   1.000
_cell.length_c   1.000
_cell.angle_alpha   90.00
_cell.angle_beta   90.00
_cell.angle_gamma   90.00
#
_symmetry.space_group_name_H-M   'P 1'
#
loop_
_entity.id
_entity.type
_entity.pdbx_description
1 polymer ?
#
loop_
_entity_poly.entity_id
_entity_poly.type
_entity_poly.pdbx_seq_one_letter_code
_entity_poly.pdbx_strand_id
1 'polypeptide(L)'
;MDINVSTMIIERFEVIKGPNSTLYGSEAMAGVINIITKDPAKQPVLSADLMGTTHLESFGSLAYSPKVGKYKGYIGLNYAYINDFQDSNSDGFGDNIGLDRISLFSKWIKQGKGSLPMASFSVKYYYEDRRNGVKDFFDDRAYRTLRGSNQVYGESIYTNRIELFGTQRFKNLANLKLDYSASHHLQNSYYGSNFMKQHKVLVLQI
;
A
#
# COMPACT_ATOMS: atom_id res chain seq x y z
N MET A 1 -2.21 10.38 7.48
CA MET A 1 -2.72 9.70 6.27
C MET A 1 -1.52 9.05 5.63
N ASP A 2 -1.30 7.76 5.90
CA ASP A 2 -0.12 7.05 5.38
C ASP A 2 -0.41 6.59 3.95
N ILE A 3 0.35 7.11 2.99
CA ILE A 3 0.29 6.67 1.60
C ILE A 3 1.11 5.39 1.48
N ASN A 4 0.41 4.26 1.57
CA ASN A 4 0.99 2.93 1.47
C ASN A 4 1.20 2.50 0.01
N VAL A 5 1.88 3.32 -0.78
CA VAL A 5 2.24 3.02 -2.18
C VAL A 5 3.73 3.28 -2.36
N SER A 6 4.43 2.31 -2.91
CA SER A 6 5.87 2.40 -3.17
C SER A 6 6.21 3.60 -4.03
N THR A 7 7.18 4.41 -3.61
CA THR A 7 7.71 5.53 -4.40
C THR A 7 8.31 5.08 -5.73
N MET A 8 8.76 3.82 -5.84
CA MET A 8 9.32 3.30 -7.09
C MET A 8 8.29 3.15 -8.20
N ILE A 9 7.01 2.94 -7.87
CA ILE A 9 5.96 2.74 -8.86
C ILE A 9 5.26 4.03 -9.26
N ILE A 10 5.45 5.10 -8.49
CA ILE A 10 4.72 6.36 -8.62
C ILE A 10 5.44 7.28 -9.59
N GLU A 11 4.72 7.76 -10.59
CA GLU A 11 5.17 8.82 -11.49
C GLU A 11 4.79 10.19 -10.94
N ARG A 12 3.53 10.33 -10.48
CA ARG A 12 3.04 11.56 -9.83
C ARG A 12 1.80 11.29 -8.99
N PHE A 13 1.51 12.24 -8.11
CA PHE A 13 0.24 12.35 -7.40
C PHE A 13 -0.58 13.48 -8.01
N GLU A 14 -1.89 13.26 -8.14
CA GLU A 14 -2.85 14.29 -8.53
C GLU A 14 -3.84 14.48 -7.38
N VAL A 15 -3.95 15.72 -6.88
CA VAL A 15 -4.86 16.06 -5.78
C VAL A 15 -6.07 16.81 -6.36
N ILE A 16 -7.24 16.19 -6.28
CA ILE A 16 -8.51 16.78 -6.69
C ILE A 16 -9.23 17.25 -5.42
N LYS A 17 -9.33 18.57 -5.24
CA LYS A 17 -9.96 19.18 -4.07
C LYS A 17 -11.44 19.49 -4.34
N GLY A 18 -12.29 19.32 -3.33
CA GLY A 18 -13.69 19.80 -3.36
C GLY A 18 -14.68 18.90 -4.14
N PRO A 19 -15.93 19.36 -4.34
CA PRO A 19 -17.10 18.54 -4.69
C PRO A 19 -17.02 17.76 -6.02
N ASN A 20 -16.09 18.12 -6.91
CA ASN A 20 -15.78 17.33 -8.12
C ASN A 20 -15.16 15.95 -7.80
N SER A 21 -14.73 15.73 -6.56
CA SER A 21 -14.30 14.44 -6.05
C SER A 21 -15.44 13.41 -6.00
N THR A 22 -16.71 13.84 -5.94
CA THR A 22 -17.88 12.95 -5.97
C THR A 22 -17.98 12.10 -7.23
N LEU A 23 -17.38 12.53 -8.34
CA LEU A 23 -17.20 11.72 -9.57
C LEU A 23 -16.37 10.45 -9.34
N TYR A 24 -15.55 10.43 -8.29
CA TYR A 24 -14.75 9.28 -7.87
C TYR A 24 -15.39 8.47 -6.74
N GLY A 25 -16.63 8.77 -6.35
CA GLY A 25 -17.41 8.00 -5.38
C GLY A 25 -18.03 8.83 -4.26
N SER A 26 -19.08 8.31 -3.62
CA SER A 26 -19.83 8.99 -2.55
C SER A 26 -19.00 9.28 -1.29
N GLU A 27 -17.90 8.53 -1.07
CA GLU A 27 -17.00 8.73 0.08
C GLU A 27 -15.93 9.82 -0.15
N ALA A 28 -15.89 10.44 -1.33
CA ALA A 28 -14.83 11.35 -1.73
C ALA A 28 -15.05 12.81 -1.29
N MET A 29 -15.98 13.12 -0.39
CA MET A 29 -16.48 14.49 -0.14
C MET A 29 -15.42 15.56 0.19
N ALA A 30 -14.26 15.18 0.74
CA ALA A 30 -13.16 16.10 1.04
C ALA A 30 -12.16 16.29 -0.13
N GLY A 31 -12.12 15.36 -1.08
CA GLY A 31 -11.15 15.32 -2.17
C GLY A 31 -10.66 13.90 -2.49
N VAL A 32 -9.97 13.73 -3.61
CA VAL A 32 -9.30 12.47 -4.00
C VAL A 32 -7.83 12.70 -4.27
N ILE A 33 -6.98 11.81 -3.77
CA ILE A 33 -5.59 11.69 -4.21
C ILE A 33 -5.52 10.54 -5.20
N ASN A 34 -5.29 10.87 -6.47
CA ASN A 34 -5.07 9.90 -7.52
C ASN A 34 -3.56 9.64 -7.67
N ILE A 35 -3.19 8.38 -7.81
CA ILE A 35 -1.79 7.96 -7.92
C ILE A 35 -1.55 7.49 -9.34
N ILE A 36 -0.76 8.26 -10.09
CA ILE A 36 -0.36 7.89 -11.44
C ILE A 36 0.93 7.09 -11.35
N THR A 37 0.87 5.82 -11.75
CA THR A 37 2.03 4.94 -11.76
C THR A 37 2.86 5.10 -13.04
N LYS A 38 4.17 4.90 -12.96
CA LYS A 38 5.11 4.95 -14.10
C LYS A 38 4.67 4.04 -15.26
N ASP A 39 4.94 4.49 -16.49
CA ASP A 39 4.78 3.66 -17.70
C ASP A 39 5.85 2.55 -17.71
N PRO A 40 5.44 1.26 -17.69
CA PRO A 40 6.40 0.15 -17.75
C PRO A 40 7.32 0.19 -18.97
N ALA A 41 6.91 0.84 -20.07
CA ALA A 41 7.72 1.00 -21.27
C ALA A 41 8.97 1.87 -21.07
N LYS A 42 8.96 2.74 -20.06
CA LYS A 42 10.03 3.72 -19.79
C LYS A 42 10.90 3.29 -18.59
N GLN A 43 10.62 2.14 -18.00
CA GLN A 43 11.37 1.63 -16.86
C GLN A 43 12.49 0.69 -17.32
N PRO A 44 13.61 0.61 -16.58
CA PRO A 44 14.57 -0.47 -16.75
C PRO A 44 13.88 -1.84 -16.60
N VAL A 45 14.41 -2.84 -17.30
CA VAL A 45 13.88 -4.21 -17.25
C VAL A 45 13.92 -4.76 -15.83
N LEU A 46 14.99 -4.48 -15.09
CA LEU A 46 15.16 -4.83 -13.68
C LEU A 46 15.68 -3.60 -12.94
N SER A 47 15.19 -3.36 -11.73
CA SER A 47 15.69 -2.29 -10.86
C SER A 47 15.63 -2.75 -9.41
N ALA A 48 16.64 -2.42 -8.63
CA ALA A 48 16.70 -2.71 -7.21
C ALA A 48 17.19 -1.47 -6.46
N ASP A 49 16.65 -1.27 -5.26
CA ASP A 49 17.01 -0.19 -4.34
C ASP A 49 17.04 -0.75 -2.92
N LEU A 50 18.03 -0.37 -2.14
CA LEU A 50 18.21 -0.76 -0.75
C LEU A 50 18.70 0.45 0.04
N MET A 51 18.08 0.70 1.18
CA MET A 51 18.43 1.78 2.10
C MET A 51 18.46 1.24 3.53
N GLY A 52 19.41 1.71 4.31
CA GLY A 52 19.47 1.48 5.75
C GLY A 52 19.87 2.75 6.48
N THR A 53 19.46 2.87 7.74
CA THR A 53 19.78 4.02 8.59
C THR A 53 20.50 3.58 9.86
N THR A 54 21.05 4.53 10.61
CA THR A 54 21.70 4.28 11.91
C THR A 54 20.70 3.87 13.01
N HIS A 55 19.40 4.06 12.77
CA HIS A 55 18.32 3.74 13.71
C HIS A 55 17.68 2.37 13.41
N LEU A 56 18.47 1.41 12.90
CA LEU A 56 18.04 0.04 12.57
C LEU A 56 16.81 -0.03 11.65
N GLU A 57 16.65 0.97 10.78
CA GLU A 57 15.64 0.97 9.73
C GLU A 57 16.27 0.41 8.46
N SER A 58 15.50 -0.40 7.74
CA SER A 58 15.88 -0.91 6.42
C SER A 58 14.69 -0.90 5.48
N PHE A 59 14.96 -0.47 4.25
CA PHE A 59 13.97 -0.35 3.20
C PHE A 59 14.56 -0.99 1.94
N GLY A 60 13.75 -1.73 1.21
CA GLY A 60 14.22 -2.41 0.02
C GLY A 60 13.13 -2.53 -1.01
N SER A 61 13.50 -2.42 -2.27
CA SER A 61 12.56 -2.46 -3.37
C SER A 61 13.17 -3.15 -4.59
N LEU A 62 12.38 -4.00 -5.24
CA LEU A 62 12.77 -4.73 -6.44
C LEU A 62 11.66 -4.57 -7.48
N ALA A 63 12.02 -4.25 -8.71
CA ALA A 63 11.08 -4.05 -9.80
C ALA A 63 11.51 -4.78 -11.07
N TYR A 64 10.57 -5.42 -11.74
CA TYR A 64 10.74 -6.10 -13.01
C TYR A 64 9.70 -5.61 -14.02
N SER A 65 10.14 -5.19 -15.21
CA SER A 65 9.30 -4.58 -16.24
C SER A 65 9.24 -5.43 -17.52
N PRO A 66 8.48 -6.54 -17.53
CA PRO A 66 8.43 -7.44 -18.69
C PRO A 66 7.67 -6.84 -19.87
N LYS A 67 8.02 -7.28 -21.08
CA LYS A 67 7.24 -7.05 -22.30
C LYS A 67 6.96 -8.39 -22.97
N VAL A 68 5.68 -8.77 -23.06
CA VAL A 68 5.21 -10.03 -23.66
C VAL A 68 4.23 -9.72 -24.78
N GLY A 69 4.71 -9.74 -26.03
CA GLY A 69 3.93 -9.37 -27.21
C GLY A 69 3.36 -7.95 -27.11
N LYS A 70 2.04 -7.82 -27.05
CA LYS A 70 1.31 -6.53 -26.94
C LYS A 70 1.13 -6.06 -25.49
N TYR A 71 1.57 -6.85 -24.52
CA TYR A 71 1.44 -6.58 -23.10
C TYR A 71 2.76 -6.04 -22.55
N LYS A 72 2.67 -4.97 -21.77
CA LYS A 72 3.76 -4.43 -20.97
C LYS A 72 3.39 -4.58 -19.51
N GLY A 73 4.24 -5.24 -18.74
CA GLY A 73 4.06 -5.50 -17.33
C GLY A 73 5.02 -4.68 -16.48
N TYR A 74 4.62 -4.44 -15.24
CA TYR A 74 5.48 -3.98 -14.15
C TYR A 74 5.14 -4.81 -12.92
N ILE A 75 6.14 -5.37 -12.26
CA ILE A 75 6.02 -6.13 -11.03
C ILE A 75 6.98 -5.50 -10.03
N GLY A 76 6.46 -5.06 -8.89
CA GLY A 76 7.24 -4.43 -7.82
C GLY A 76 7.05 -5.16 -6.50
N LEU A 77 8.14 -5.42 -5.80
CA LEU A 77 8.19 -5.88 -4.42
C LEU A 77 8.82 -4.78 -3.58
N ASN A 78 8.25 -4.47 -2.43
CA ASN A 78 8.83 -3.51 -1.49
C ASN A 78 8.75 -4.05 -0.08
N TYR A 79 9.80 -3.78 0.68
CA TYR A 79 10.01 -4.18 2.05
C TYR A 79 10.37 -2.95 2.87
N ALA A 80 9.84 -2.87 4.09
CA ALA A 80 10.28 -1.91 5.09
C ALA A 80 10.32 -2.61 6.45
N TYR A 81 11.40 -2.36 7.18
CA TYR A 81 11.63 -2.93 8.49
C TYR A 81 12.22 -1.90 9.42
N ILE A 82 11.57 -1.71 10.56
CA ILE A 82 11.99 -0.82 11.63
C ILE A 82 11.86 -1.61 12.92
N ASN A 83 12.96 -1.72 13.65
CA ASN A 83 12.99 -2.41 14.94
C ASN A 83 13.98 -1.74 15.87
N ASP A 84 13.66 -0.51 16.24
CA ASP A 84 14.45 0.28 17.16
C ASP A 84 13.54 0.90 18.22
N PHE A 85 13.78 0.56 19.47
CA PHE A 85 13.07 1.14 20.60
C PHE A 85 13.87 2.35 21.10
N GLN A 86 13.30 3.53 20.95
CA GLN A 86 13.85 4.77 21.47
C GLN A 86 12.84 5.42 22.40
N ASP A 87 13.31 5.86 23.57
CA ASP A 87 12.56 6.60 24.57
C ASP A 87 13.41 7.81 24.97
N SER A 88 13.29 8.90 24.20
CA SER A 88 14.14 10.07 24.33
C SER A 88 13.71 10.99 25.48
N ASN A 89 12.42 10.94 25.83
CA ASN A 89 11.83 11.74 26.91
C ASN A 89 11.78 10.99 28.25
N SER A 90 12.16 9.70 28.27
CA SER A 90 12.17 8.82 29.44
C SER A 90 10.80 8.63 30.09
N ASP A 91 9.73 8.59 29.29
CA ASP A 91 8.36 8.36 29.76
C ASP A 91 7.96 6.88 29.82
N GLY A 92 8.84 5.99 29.35
CA GLY A 92 8.66 4.54 29.33
C GLY A 92 8.01 3.99 28.06
N PHE A 93 7.69 4.83 27.07
CA PHE A 93 7.10 4.45 25.80
C PHE A 93 8.05 4.68 24.63
N GLY A 94 7.89 3.87 23.58
CA GLY A 94 8.63 4.04 22.34
C GLY A 94 8.16 5.29 21.58
N ASP A 95 9.09 6.19 21.26
CA ASP A 95 8.87 7.35 20.39
C ASP A 95 8.66 6.93 18.93
N ASN A 96 9.30 5.83 18.51
CA ASN A 96 9.27 5.32 17.15
C ASN A 96 8.40 4.06 17.05
N ILE A 97 7.78 3.88 15.89
CA ILE A 97 7.05 2.65 15.59
C ILE A 97 8.00 1.52 15.19
N GLY A 98 7.70 0.31 15.66
CA GLY A 98 8.23 -0.91 15.07
C GLY A 98 7.37 -1.32 13.88
N LEU A 99 8.00 -1.74 12.79
CA LEU A 99 7.33 -1.98 11.52
C LEU A 99 7.95 -3.18 10.78
N ASP A 100 7.11 -4.11 10.33
CA ASP A 100 7.45 -5.09 9.30
C ASP A 100 6.42 -4.99 8.19
N ARG A 101 6.85 -4.56 7.01
CA ARG A 101 5.94 -4.29 5.90
C ARG A 101 6.45 -4.92 4.62
N ILE A 102 5.55 -5.59 3.93
CA ILE A 102 5.77 -6.07 2.57
C ILE A 102 4.61 -5.62 1.67
N SER A 103 4.94 -5.18 0.46
CA SER A 103 3.94 -4.87 -0.55
C SER A 103 4.36 -5.39 -1.91
N LEU A 104 3.39 -5.96 -2.60
CA LEU A 104 3.53 -6.45 -3.97
C LEU A 104 2.61 -5.63 -4.85
N PHE A 105 3.11 -5.23 -6.01
CA PHE A 105 2.34 -4.53 -7.01
C PHE A 105 2.58 -5.17 -8.37
N SER A 106 1.52 -5.45 -9.11
CA SER A 106 1.61 -5.88 -10.50
C SER A 106 0.68 -5.03 -11.34
N LYS A 107 1.18 -4.55 -12.48
CA LYS A 107 0.40 -3.80 -13.47
C LYS A 107 0.69 -4.36 -14.84
N TRP A 108 -0.35 -4.61 -15.62
CA TRP A 108 -0.27 -5.06 -17.00
C TRP A 108 -1.07 -4.14 -17.89
N ILE A 109 -0.46 -3.72 -19.00
CA ILE A 109 -1.04 -2.81 -19.97
C ILE A 109 -1.03 -3.47 -21.34
N LYS A 110 -2.20 -3.61 -21.96
CA LYS A 110 -2.34 -4.03 -23.34
C LYS A 110 -2.31 -2.81 -24.25
N GLN A 111 -1.32 -2.73 -25.13
CA GLN A 111 -1.21 -1.62 -26.07
C GLN A 111 -2.27 -1.70 -27.18
N GLY A 112 -2.82 -0.55 -27.56
CA GLY A 112 -3.73 -0.39 -28.68
C GLY A 112 -3.04 -0.14 -30.02
N LYS A 113 -3.83 0.15 -31.07
CA LYS A 113 -3.31 0.80 -32.27
C LYS A 113 -3.15 2.29 -31.93
N GLY A 114 -1.94 2.83 -32.05
CA GLY A 114 -1.60 4.21 -31.63
C GLY A 114 -1.14 4.32 -30.18
N SER A 115 -1.14 5.54 -29.63
CA SER A 115 -0.54 5.88 -28.33
C SER A 115 -1.39 5.50 -27.11
N LEU A 116 -2.65 5.11 -27.29
CA LEU A 116 -3.60 4.88 -26.19
C LEU A 116 -3.64 3.40 -25.76
N PRO A 117 -3.55 3.10 -24.45
CA PRO A 117 -3.75 1.75 -23.92
C PRO A 117 -5.17 1.23 -24.19
N MET A 118 -5.30 -0.02 -24.65
CA MET A 118 -6.61 -0.67 -24.81
C MET A 118 -7.18 -1.18 -23.50
N ALA A 119 -6.30 -1.70 -22.64
CA ALA A 119 -6.69 -2.24 -21.34
C ALA A 119 -5.54 -2.11 -20.36
N SER A 120 -5.86 -1.94 -19.09
CA SER A 120 -4.94 -2.09 -17.98
C SER A 120 -5.58 -2.88 -16.86
N PHE A 121 -4.76 -3.68 -16.18
CA PHE A 121 -5.13 -4.44 -15.01
C PHE A 121 -4.00 -4.32 -13.98
N SER A 122 -4.36 -4.04 -12.73
CA SER A 122 -3.41 -3.88 -11.65
C SER A 122 -3.88 -4.62 -10.40
N VAL A 123 -2.93 -5.18 -9.67
CA VAL A 123 -3.13 -5.83 -8.39
C VAL A 123 -2.12 -5.28 -7.41
N LYS A 124 -2.56 -5.01 -6.20
CA LYS A 124 -1.71 -4.63 -5.08
C LYS A 124 -2.03 -5.50 -3.89
N TYR A 125 -1.00 -6.08 -3.30
CA TYR A 125 -1.08 -6.75 -2.01
C TYR A 125 -0.21 -5.98 -1.01
N TYR A 126 -0.70 -5.85 0.21
CA TYR A 126 -0.07 -5.09 1.27
C TYR A 126 -0.27 -5.82 2.59
N TYR A 127 0.84 -6.07 3.27
CA TYR A 127 0.88 -6.59 4.63
C TYR A 127 1.71 -5.64 5.50
N GLU A 128 1.19 -5.33 6.68
CA GLU A 128 1.87 -4.54 7.71
C GLU A 128 1.66 -5.20 9.08
N ASP A 129 2.76 -5.39 9.80
CA ASP A 129 2.81 -5.65 11.23
C ASP A 129 3.46 -4.43 11.89
N ARG A 130 2.64 -3.63 12.58
CA ARG A 130 3.06 -2.41 13.27
C ARG A 130 2.92 -2.60 14.77
N ARG A 131 3.90 -2.12 15.53
CA ARG A 131 3.92 -2.18 17.00
C ARG A 131 4.48 -0.91 17.61
N ASN A 132 4.01 -0.57 18.81
CA ASN A 132 4.64 0.40 19.70
C ASN A 132 4.18 0.12 21.15
N GLY A 133 4.67 0.86 22.13
CA GLY A 133 4.27 0.72 23.53
C GLY A 133 5.46 0.79 24.47
N VAL A 134 5.36 0.13 25.62
CA VAL A 134 6.50 0.01 26.54
C VAL A 134 7.54 -0.97 26.03
N LYS A 135 8.78 -0.84 26.52
CA LYS A 135 9.91 -1.68 26.10
C LYS A 135 9.63 -3.18 26.19
N ASP A 136 9.04 -3.64 27.30
CA ASP A 136 8.69 -5.06 27.52
C ASP A 136 7.65 -5.61 26.53
N PHE A 137 6.85 -4.73 25.91
CA PHE A 137 5.92 -5.12 24.86
C PHE A 137 6.61 -5.14 23.48
N PHE A 138 7.55 -4.24 23.25
CA PHE A 138 8.23 -4.05 21.98
C PHE A 138 9.32 -5.11 21.73
N ASP A 139 10.20 -5.31 22.72
CA ASP A 139 11.38 -6.14 22.61
C ASP A 139 11.07 -7.61 22.38
N ASP A 140 11.98 -8.30 21.69
CA ASP A 140 11.87 -9.72 21.32
C ASP A 140 10.53 -10.10 20.65
N ARG A 141 9.84 -9.10 20.11
CA ARG A 141 8.49 -9.22 19.54
C ARG A 141 7.47 -9.77 20.55
N ALA A 142 7.61 -9.45 21.83
CA ALA A 142 6.72 -9.90 22.91
C ALA A 142 5.25 -9.53 22.67
N TYR A 143 4.97 -8.43 21.96
CA TYR A 143 3.62 -8.05 21.52
C TYR A 143 2.84 -9.18 20.83
N ARG A 144 3.51 -10.15 20.19
CA ARG A 144 2.83 -11.27 19.50
C ARG A 144 2.05 -12.16 20.47
N THR A 145 2.52 -12.29 21.71
CA THR A 145 1.83 -13.03 22.78
C THR A 145 1.05 -12.09 23.71
N LEU A 146 1.55 -10.86 23.90
CA LEU A 146 1.00 -9.90 24.86
C LEU A 146 -0.13 -9.03 24.30
N ARG A 147 -0.31 -8.92 22.98
CA ARG A 147 -1.40 -8.13 22.37
C ARG A 147 -2.76 -8.57 22.89
N GLY A 148 -3.54 -7.63 23.42
CA GLY A 148 -4.84 -7.91 24.05
C GLY A 148 -4.76 -8.35 25.51
N SER A 149 -3.56 -8.46 26.10
CA SER A 149 -3.40 -8.65 27.54
C SER A 149 -3.50 -7.32 28.30
N ASN A 150 -3.66 -7.43 29.62
CA ASN A 150 -3.59 -6.31 30.57
C ASN A 150 -2.28 -6.28 31.38
N GLN A 151 -1.27 -7.08 31.00
CA GLN A 151 -0.02 -7.20 31.75
C GLN A 151 0.90 -6.00 31.54
N VAL A 152 1.04 -5.57 30.29
CA VAL A 152 1.82 -4.40 29.88
C VAL A 152 1.06 -3.68 28.76
N TYR A 153 1.20 -2.36 28.69
CA TYR A 153 0.55 -1.58 27.64
C TYR A 153 1.36 -1.60 26.35
N GLY A 154 0.67 -1.78 25.23
CA GLY A 154 1.24 -1.52 23.92
C GLY A 154 0.21 -1.58 22.82
N GLU A 155 0.63 -1.15 21.64
CA GLU A 155 -0.19 -1.07 20.44
C GLU A 155 0.33 -2.08 19.43
N SER A 156 -0.57 -2.89 18.86
CA SER A 156 -0.22 -3.87 17.82
C SER A 156 -1.27 -3.87 16.75
N ILE A 157 -0.86 -3.62 15.51
CA ILE A 157 -1.76 -3.49 14.36
C ILE A 157 -1.27 -4.42 13.26
N TYR A 158 -2.12 -5.37 12.89
CA TYR A 158 -1.93 -6.20 11.70
C TYR A 158 -2.88 -5.75 10.61
N THR A 159 -2.32 -5.44 9.44
CA THR A 159 -3.10 -5.02 8.27
C THR A 159 -2.82 -5.94 7.10
N ASN A 160 -3.88 -6.46 6.49
CA ASN A 160 -3.84 -7.21 5.24
C ASN A 160 -4.78 -6.53 4.24
N ARG A 161 -4.24 -6.14 3.09
CA ARG A 161 -5.03 -5.47 2.05
C ARG A 161 -4.70 -5.99 0.67
N ILE A 162 -5.74 -6.27 -0.10
CA ILE A 162 -5.66 -6.54 -1.54
C ILE A 162 -6.51 -5.53 -2.30
N GLU A 163 -5.95 -4.99 -3.37
CA GLU A 163 -6.62 -4.02 -4.24
C GLU A 163 -6.44 -4.48 -5.70
N LEU A 164 -7.54 -4.53 -6.44
CA LEU A 164 -7.61 -4.84 -7.86
C LEU A 164 -8.21 -3.64 -8.56
N PHE A 165 -7.62 -3.20 -9.67
CA PHE A 165 -8.19 -2.11 -10.44
C PHE A 165 -7.69 -2.09 -11.87
N GLY A 166 -8.48 -1.51 -12.76
CA GLY A 166 -8.13 -1.47 -14.16
C GLY A 166 -9.08 -0.64 -15.00
N THR A 167 -8.78 -0.65 -16.28
CA THR A 167 -9.55 0.07 -17.29
C THR A 167 -9.63 -0.81 -18.52
N GLN A 168 -10.81 -0.90 -19.14
CA GLN A 168 -11.03 -1.56 -20.42
C GLN A 168 -11.68 -0.57 -21.40
N ARG A 169 -11.08 -0.41 -22.58
CA ARG A 169 -11.67 0.37 -23.69
C ARG A 169 -12.23 -0.56 -24.76
N PHE A 170 -13.41 -0.25 -25.27
CA PHE A 170 -14.09 -1.04 -26.30
C PHE A 170 -14.02 -0.32 -27.65
N LYS A 171 -13.48 -1.00 -28.67
CA LYS A 171 -13.28 -0.41 -30.01
C LYS A 171 -14.56 -0.23 -30.82
N ASN A 172 -15.58 -1.06 -30.56
CA ASN A 172 -16.76 -1.17 -31.42
C ASN A 172 -18.02 -0.50 -30.82
N LEU A 173 -17.90 0.10 -29.63
CA LEU A 173 -18.98 0.75 -28.91
C LEU A 173 -18.50 2.15 -28.53
N ALA A 174 -18.87 3.16 -29.33
CA ALA A 174 -18.75 4.61 -29.08
C ALA A 174 -17.68 5.06 -28.05
N ASN A 175 -16.41 4.68 -28.24
CA ASN A 175 -15.30 5.00 -27.30
C ASN A 175 -15.61 4.71 -25.82
N LEU A 176 -16.42 3.68 -25.54
CA LEU A 176 -16.79 3.29 -24.19
C LEU A 176 -15.54 2.86 -23.42
N LYS A 177 -15.40 3.44 -22.22
CA LYS A 177 -14.37 3.12 -21.24
C LYS A 177 -15.07 2.58 -20.00
N LEU A 178 -14.62 1.42 -19.55
CA LEU A 178 -15.01 0.82 -18.27
C LEU A 178 -13.82 0.93 -17.33
N ASP A 179 -13.98 1.67 -16.25
CA ASP A 179 -13.04 1.59 -15.13
C ASP A 179 -13.60 0.58 -14.13
N TYR A 180 -12.73 -0.13 -13.43
CA TYR A 180 -13.19 -1.03 -12.37
C TYR A 180 -12.19 -1.03 -11.23
N SER A 181 -12.68 -1.14 -10.02
CA SER A 181 -11.85 -1.33 -8.83
C SER A 181 -12.57 -2.20 -7.80
N ALA A 182 -11.79 -3.00 -7.09
CA ALA A 182 -12.20 -3.85 -5.99
C ALA A 182 -11.12 -3.79 -4.90
N SER A 183 -11.51 -3.64 -3.64
CA SER A 183 -10.55 -3.72 -2.54
C SER A 183 -11.11 -4.49 -1.36
N HIS A 184 -10.23 -5.23 -0.69
CA HIS A 184 -10.53 -5.94 0.55
C HIS A 184 -9.47 -5.61 1.59
N HIS A 185 -9.92 -5.22 2.79
CA HIS A 185 -9.06 -4.72 3.86
C HIS A 185 -9.45 -5.37 5.19
N LEU A 186 -8.48 -6.05 5.79
CA LEU A 186 -8.59 -6.66 7.12
C LEU A 186 -7.58 -6.00 8.04
N GLN A 187 -8.07 -5.42 9.12
CA GLN A 187 -7.24 -4.85 10.16
C GLN A 187 -7.59 -5.44 11.53
N ASN A 188 -6.57 -5.88 12.23
CA ASN A 188 -6.65 -6.47 13.56
C ASN A 188 -5.72 -5.66 14.48
N SER A 189 -6.31 -4.78 15.27
CA SER A 189 -5.60 -3.82 16.12
C SER A 189 -5.89 -4.08 17.60
N TYR A 190 -4.86 -4.03 18.43
CA TYR A 190 -4.98 -3.99 19.90
C TYR A 190 -4.29 -2.75 20.43
N TYR A 191 -4.90 -2.15 21.45
CA TYR A 191 -4.39 -1.01 22.21
C TYR A 191 -4.52 -1.37 23.69
N GLY A 192 -3.44 -1.91 24.28
CA GLY A 192 -3.51 -2.64 25.55
C GLY A 192 -4.44 -3.85 25.43
N SER A 193 -5.38 -3.97 26.36
CA SER A 193 -6.40 -5.03 26.37
C SER A 193 -7.59 -4.74 25.43
N ASN A 194 -7.70 -3.52 24.89
CA ASN A 194 -8.80 -3.15 24.01
C ASN A 194 -8.56 -3.70 22.60
N PHE A 195 -9.53 -4.48 22.10
CA PHE A 195 -9.50 -5.05 20.77
C PHE A 195 -10.35 -4.26 19.79
N MET A 196 -9.77 -3.90 18.65
CA MET A 196 -10.45 -3.26 17.53
C MET A 196 -10.25 -4.08 16.26
N LYS A 197 -11.32 -4.73 15.79
CA LYS A 197 -11.34 -5.46 14.52
C LYS A 197 -12.11 -4.66 13.49
N GLN A 198 -11.45 -4.25 12.42
CA GLN A 198 -12.11 -3.58 11.31
C GLN A 198 -12.05 -4.46 10.06
N HIS A 199 -13.21 -4.88 9.58
CA HIS A 199 -13.38 -5.46 8.25
C HIS A 199 -13.98 -4.38 7.36
N LYS A 200 -13.25 -3.92 6.34
CA LYS A 200 -13.85 -3.10 5.29
C LYS A 200 -14.28 -4.02 4.14
N VAL A 201 -15.58 -3.94 3.84
CA VAL A 201 -16.30 -4.72 2.83
C VAL A 201 -15.73 -4.43 1.44
N LEU A 202 -15.82 -5.42 0.55
CA LEU A 202 -15.52 -5.29 -0.87
C LEU A 202 -16.15 -4.01 -1.44
N VAL A 203 -15.32 -3.01 -1.74
CA VAL A 203 -15.78 -1.81 -2.45
C VAL A 203 -15.59 -2.06 -3.93
N LEU A 204 -16.69 -2.29 -4.65
CA LEU A 204 -16.71 -2.41 -6.11
C LEU A 204 -17.14 -1.08 -6.71
N GLN A 205 -16.31 -0.51 -7.59
CA GLN A 205 -16.64 0.68 -8.37
C GLN A 205 -16.50 0.34 -9.85
N ILE A 206 -17.49 0.73 -10.65
CA ILE A 206 -17.60 0.47 -12.10
C ILE A 206 -17.82 1.81 -12.81
#